data_AF-A0A4S0WC73-F1
#
_entry.id   AF-A0A4S0WC73-F1
#
_cell.length_a   1.000
_cell.length_b   1.000
_cell.length_c   1.000
_cell.angle_alpha   90.00
_cell.angle_beta   90.00
_cell.angle_gamma   90.00
#
_symmetry.space_group_name_H-M   'P 1'
#
loop_
_entity.id
_entity.type
_entity.pdbx_description
1 polymer ?
#
loop_
_entity_poly.entity_id
_entity_poly.type
_entity_poly.pdbx_seq_one_letter_code
_entity_poly.pdbx_strand_id
1 'polypeptide(L)'
;MIDPKTVAFFVPAELKTFKLKLFNRIGETIQRAGGRVIRGDWRALDRLPAEVVPVVGCSPYLKPLIAKWRETGRKWIYWDRGYARRVFATDLPTGENGGFYRWHAGSFQMQAISDAPDDRWKALKTEVWSWQRTGRHIVVAEPSETYERFHGIEGWTMRTVKRLNELTDRPLIIRNKEMQRFGRKLHEDLKGAHCLVTHGSNAAVEAVIMGCPVFVHQDSAASLVGRCDLSRIEEPIYPDRQPWLNSLAYSQFDERELVDGTLWKMIA
;
A
#
# COMPACT_ATOMS: atom_id res chain seq x y z
N MET A 1 -7.42 -12.00 15.88
CA MET A 1 -8.60 -11.50 15.18
C MET A 1 -9.12 -10.28 15.93
N ILE A 2 -9.36 -9.17 15.24
CA ILE A 2 -9.76 -7.89 15.84
C ILE A 2 -11.29 -7.81 15.88
N ASP A 3 -11.86 -7.61 17.08
CA ASP A 3 -13.31 -7.46 17.25
C ASP A 3 -13.74 -6.05 16.81
N PRO A 4 -14.65 -5.88 15.82
CA PRO A 4 -15.15 -4.57 15.40
C PRO A 4 -15.80 -3.76 16.53
N LYS A 5 -16.24 -4.38 17.64
CA LYS A 5 -16.70 -3.66 18.85
C LYS A 5 -15.61 -2.82 19.49
N THR A 6 -14.37 -3.24 19.32
CA THR A 6 -13.20 -2.65 19.97
C THR A 6 -12.46 -1.67 19.06
N VAL A 7 -13.03 -1.27 17.92
CA VAL A 7 -12.35 -0.36 16.98
C VAL A 7 -12.96 1.04 16.98
N ALA A 8 -12.14 2.03 16.63
CA ALA A 8 -12.57 3.40 16.35
C ALA A 8 -12.16 3.79 14.92
N PHE A 9 -13.14 3.90 14.02
CA PHE A 9 -12.91 4.28 12.64
C PHE A 9 -12.84 5.80 12.47
N PHE A 10 -11.69 6.29 12.00
CA PHE A 10 -11.48 7.70 11.76
C PHE A 10 -11.94 8.11 10.35
N VAL A 11 -12.83 9.10 10.30
CA VAL A 11 -13.33 9.72 9.07
C VAL A 11 -12.78 11.16 9.01
N PRO A 12 -11.83 11.45 8.10
CA PRO A 12 -11.34 12.81 7.87
C PRO A 12 -12.46 13.77 7.48
N ALA A 13 -12.34 15.04 7.89
CA ALA A 13 -13.33 16.07 7.55
C ALA A 13 -13.40 16.38 6.04
N GLU A 14 -12.25 16.32 5.36
CA GLU A 14 -12.09 16.76 3.98
C GLU A 14 -12.10 15.59 2.97
N LEU A 15 -13.19 14.81 2.96
CA LEU A 15 -13.36 13.73 1.99
C LEU A 15 -14.20 14.18 0.79
N LYS A 16 -13.75 13.83 -0.42
CA LYS A 16 -14.59 13.88 -1.63
C LYS A 16 -15.85 13.04 -1.43
N THR A 17 -16.97 13.48 -2.00
CA THR A 17 -18.31 12.87 -1.82
C THR A 17 -18.33 11.35 -1.98
N PHE A 18 -17.69 10.81 -3.02
CA PHE A 18 -17.68 9.36 -3.25
C PHE A 18 -16.94 8.59 -2.14
N LYS A 19 -15.83 9.13 -1.62
CA LYS A 19 -15.10 8.53 -0.49
C LYS A 19 -15.93 8.64 0.78
N LEU A 20 -16.55 9.79 1.04
CA LEU A 20 -17.39 9.99 2.21
C LEU A 20 -18.54 8.96 2.27
N LYS A 21 -19.19 8.68 1.13
CA LYS A 21 -20.23 7.64 1.04
C LYS A 21 -19.70 6.26 1.46
N LEU A 22 -18.52 5.85 1.01
CA LEU A 22 -17.90 4.59 1.42
C LEU A 22 -17.61 4.57 2.92
N PHE A 23 -17.01 5.63 3.46
CA PHE A 23 -16.67 5.69 4.89
C PHE A 23 -17.92 5.66 5.77
N ASN A 24 -19.02 6.25 5.31
CA ASN A 24 -20.29 6.18 6.03
C ASN A 24 -20.79 4.72 6.12
N ARG A 25 -20.77 3.96 5.02
CA ARG A 25 -21.16 2.54 5.04
C ARG A 25 -20.28 1.70 5.96
N ILE A 26 -18.95 1.87 5.89
CA ILE A 26 -18.01 1.19 6.79
C ILE A 26 -18.27 1.57 8.25
N GLY A 27 -18.45 2.87 8.51
CA GLY A 27 -18.75 3.40 9.83
C GLY A 27 -20.06 2.84 10.42
N GLU A 28 -21.12 2.76 9.62
CA GLU A 28 -22.40 2.17 10.01
C GLU A 28 -22.26 0.70 10.40
N THR A 29 -21.50 -0.09 9.62
CA THR A 29 -21.20 -1.49 9.96
C THR A 29 -20.46 -1.60 11.29
N ILE A 30 -19.44 -0.76 11.51
CA ILE A 30 -18.66 -0.74 12.75
C ILE A 30 -19.55 -0.34 13.94
N GLN A 31 -20.37 0.70 13.80
CA GLN A 31 -21.30 1.14 14.85
C GLN A 31 -22.34 0.08 15.18
N ARG A 32 -22.91 -0.60 14.16
CA ARG A 32 -23.86 -1.71 14.35
C ARG A 32 -23.22 -2.87 15.12
N ALA A 33 -21.93 -3.12 14.90
CA ALA A 33 -21.20 -4.12 15.68
C ALA A 33 -20.99 -3.69 17.14
N GLY A 34 -20.93 -2.38 17.43
CA GLY A 34 -20.68 -1.79 18.76
C GLY A 34 -19.41 -0.93 18.83
N GLY A 35 -18.71 -0.77 17.70
CA GLY A 35 -17.52 0.06 17.58
C GLY A 35 -17.84 1.55 17.45
N ARG A 36 -16.78 2.36 17.30
CA ARG A 36 -16.86 3.82 17.33
C ARG A 36 -16.50 4.42 15.97
N VAL A 37 -17.06 5.60 15.69
CA VAL A 37 -16.67 6.42 14.52
C VAL A 37 -16.29 7.80 15.03
N ILE A 38 -15.10 8.27 14.66
CA ILE A 38 -14.59 9.60 14.98
C ILE A 38 -14.54 10.41 13.69
N ARG A 39 -15.25 11.56 13.66
CA ARG A 39 -15.35 12.41 12.46
C ARG A 39 -14.61 13.72 12.68
N GLY A 40 -13.63 14.02 11.83
CA GLY A 40 -12.90 15.29 11.78
C GLY A 40 -11.94 15.57 12.95
N ASP A 41 -12.31 15.25 14.20
CA ASP A 41 -11.48 15.48 15.38
C ASP A 41 -10.42 14.39 15.56
N TRP A 42 -9.32 14.49 14.83
CA TRP A 42 -8.22 13.53 14.94
C TRP A 42 -7.59 13.49 16.34
N ARG A 43 -7.71 14.56 17.14
CA ARG A 43 -7.20 14.59 18.53
C ARG A 43 -7.99 13.66 19.44
N ALA A 44 -9.23 13.34 19.11
CA ALA A 44 -9.99 12.33 19.84
C ALA A 44 -9.35 10.94 19.80
N LEU A 45 -8.54 10.63 18.77
CA LEU A 45 -7.81 9.36 18.68
C LEU A 45 -6.79 9.18 19.81
N ASP A 46 -6.18 10.26 20.30
CA ASP A 46 -5.20 10.18 21.40
C ASP A 46 -5.87 9.94 22.77
N ARG A 47 -7.15 10.28 22.88
CA ARG A 47 -7.97 10.09 24.09
C ARG A 47 -8.68 8.73 24.13
N LEU A 48 -8.47 7.89 23.13
CA LEU A 48 -9.10 6.57 23.07
C LEU A 48 -8.52 5.66 24.17
N PRO A 49 -9.38 4.90 24.89
CA PRO A 49 -8.95 3.84 25.80
C PRO A 49 -7.97 2.87 25.11
N ALA A 50 -7.08 2.25 25.89
CA ALA A 50 -5.99 1.42 25.37
C ALA A 50 -6.49 0.18 24.61
N GLU A 51 -7.63 -0.36 25.02
CA GLU A 51 -8.32 -1.49 24.41
C GLU A 51 -9.00 -1.15 23.08
N VAL A 52 -9.18 0.15 22.77
CA VAL A 52 -9.80 0.60 21.53
C VAL A 52 -8.74 0.78 20.43
N VAL A 53 -8.87 0.02 19.35
CA VAL A 53 -7.97 0.02 18.20
C VAL A 53 -8.36 1.14 17.22
N PRO A 54 -7.55 2.20 17.05
CA PRO A 54 -7.81 3.21 16.04
C PRO A 54 -7.59 2.65 14.64
N VAL A 55 -8.51 2.96 13.73
CA VAL A 55 -8.40 2.66 12.30
C VAL A 55 -8.22 3.97 11.54
N VAL A 56 -7.08 4.11 10.86
CA VAL A 56 -6.63 5.38 10.26
C VAL A 56 -6.09 5.18 8.84
N GLY A 57 -6.14 6.24 8.02
CA GLY A 57 -5.59 6.24 6.66
C GLY A 57 -4.41 7.20 6.51
N CYS A 58 -3.99 7.42 5.26
CA CYS A 58 -2.87 8.32 4.93
C CYS A 58 -3.22 9.80 5.14
N SER A 59 -2.98 10.32 6.34
CA SER A 59 -3.16 11.74 6.67
C SER A 59 -1.94 12.24 7.44
N PRO A 60 -1.15 13.19 6.89
CA PRO A 60 0.10 13.64 7.50
C PRO A 60 0.00 14.05 8.97
N TYR A 61 -1.10 14.70 9.37
CA TYR A 61 -1.34 15.10 10.75
C TYR A 61 -1.49 13.93 11.75
N LEU A 62 -1.70 12.69 11.26
CA LEU A 62 -1.75 11.48 12.10
C LEU A 62 -0.36 10.88 12.36
N LYS A 63 0.69 11.33 11.65
CA LYS A 63 2.06 10.80 11.80
C LYS A 63 2.54 10.76 13.27
N PRO A 64 2.38 11.84 14.08
CA PRO A 64 2.83 11.80 15.47
C PRO A 64 2.09 10.77 16.33
N LEU A 65 0.79 10.56 16.09
CA LEU A 65 0.01 9.55 16.81
C LEU A 65 0.44 8.14 16.43
N ILE A 66 0.63 7.88 15.13
CA ILE A 66 1.08 6.56 14.67
C ILE A 66 2.49 6.25 15.20
N ALA A 67 3.40 7.24 15.21
CA ALA A 67 4.72 7.07 15.81
C ALA A 67 4.64 6.71 17.30
N LYS A 68 3.85 7.46 18.07
CA LYS A 68 3.57 7.15 19.49
C LYS A 68 3.00 5.74 19.66
N TRP A 69 2.06 5.32 18.82
CA TRP A 69 1.47 3.98 18.91
C TRP A 69 2.49 2.87 18.61
N ARG A 70 3.38 3.08 17.65
CA ARG A 70 4.50 2.15 17.36
C ARG A 70 5.45 2.06 18.55
N GLU A 71 5.84 3.20 19.12
CA GLU A 71 6.76 3.27 20.27
C GLU A 71 6.18 2.59 21.52
N THR A 72 4.88 2.77 21.79
CA THR A 72 4.22 2.19 22.97
C THR A 72 3.67 0.78 22.74
N GLY A 73 3.83 0.20 21.55
CA GLY A 73 3.24 -1.10 21.19
C GLY A 73 1.70 -1.10 21.15
N ARG A 74 1.07 0.08 21.01
CA ARG A 74 -0.39 0.18 20.92
C ARG A 74 -0.85 -0.38 19.58
N LYS A 75 -1.88 -1.23 19.59
CA LYS A 75 -2.51 -1.74 18.37
C LYS A 75 -3.19 -0.62 17.61
N TRP A 76 -3.07 -0.63 16.29
CA TRP A 76 -3.73 0.28 15.37
C TRP A 76 -3.93 -0.43 14.03
N ILE A 77 -4.86 0.06 13.20
CA ILE A 77 -5.06 -0.43 11.84
C ILE A 77 -4.81 0.72 10.87
N TYR A 78 -3.97 0.45 9.88
CA TYR A 78 -3.86 1.29 8.69
C TYR A 78 -4.78 0.78 7.59
N TRP A 79 -5.42 1.68 6.85
CA TRP A 79 -6.08 1.31 5.61
C TRP A 79 -5.72 2.25 4.45
N ASP A 80 -5.72 1.69 3.24
CA ASP A 80 -5.39 2.40 2.01
C ASP A 80 -5.95 1.63 0.80
N ARG A 81 -5.65 2.09 -0.42
CA ARG A 81 -5.98 1.37 -1.65
C ARG A 81 -5.30 -0.01 -1.68
N GLY A 82 -6.05 -1.01 -2.14
CA GLY A 82 -5.60 -2.39 -2.30
C GLY A 82 -4.43 -2.52 -3.27
N TYR A 83 -3.83 -3.70 -3.34
CA TYR A 83 -2.63 -4.02 -4.11
C TYR A 83 -2.90 -4.30 -5.59
N ALA A 84 -4.03 -4.93 -5.88
CA ALA A 84 -4.59 -5.16 -7.21
C ALA A 84 -6.06 -4.72 -7.24
N ARG A 85 -6.67 -4.60 -8.43
CA ARG A 85 -8.07 -4.18 -8.59
C ARG A 85 -8.39 -2.81 -7.98
N ARG A 86 -7.43 -1.87 -8.04
CA ARG A 86 -7.67 -0.44 -7.78
C ARG A 86 -8.44 0.19 -8.94
N VAL A 87 -8.90 1.43 -8.79
CA VAL A 87 -9.67 2.16 -9.81
C VAL A 87 -8.98 3.40 -10.36
N PHE A 88 -7.83 3.80 -9.81
CA PHE A 88 -7.06 4.96 -10.28
C PHE A 88 -5.57 4.64 -10.19
N ALA A 89 -4.77 5.26 -11.07
CA ALA A 89 -3.31 5.14 -11.10
C ALA A 89 -2.86 3.68 -10.94
N THR A 90 -3.35 2.84 -11.87
CA THR A 90 -3.05 1.42 -11.98
C THR A 90 -3.03 1.02 -13.44
N ASP A 91 -2.11 0.14 -13.79
CA ASP A 91 -2.07 -0.57 -15.08
C ASP A 91 -2.71 -1.94 -14.97
N LEU A 92 -2.76 -2.49 -13.76
CA LEU A 92 -3.50 -3.72 -13.49
C LEU A 92 -5.00 -3.53 -13.73
N PRO A 93 -5.73 -4.62 -14.03
CA PRO A 93 -7.18 -4.59 -14.18
C PRO A 93 -7.87 -3.88 -13.02
N THR A 94 -8.90 -3.10 -13.31
CA THR A 94 -9.62 -2.34 -12.29
C THR A 94 -10.67 -3.19 -11.57
N GLY A 95 -11.05 -2.77 -10.36
CA GLY A 95 -12.16 -3.35 -9.61
C GLY A 95 -13.44 -2.54 -9.74
N GLU A 96 -14.56 -3.13 -9.34
CA GLU A 96 -15.87 -2.47 -9.30
C GLU A 96 -16.02 -1.62 -8.03
N ASN A 97 -16.99 -0.69 -8.00
CA ASN A 97 -17.40 0.05 -6.81
C ASN A 97 -16.26 0.71 -6.01
N GLY A 98 -15.29 1.29 -6.71
CA GLY A 98 -14.14 1.95 -6.08
C GLY A 98 -12.95 1.05 -5.78
N GLY A 99 -13.02 -0.23 -6.18
CA GLY A 99 -11.94 -1.20 -6.14
C GLY A 99 -11.69 -1.78 -4.76
N PHE A 100 -10.53 -2.40 -4.60
CA PHE A 100 -10.11 -3.04 -3.36
C PHE A 100 -9.38 -2.05 -2.43
N TYR A 101 -9.41 -2.37 -1.14
CA TYR A 101 -8.72 -1.66 -0.06
C TYR A 101 -7.93 -2.64 0.79
N ARG A 102 -6.74 -2.24 1.23
CA ARG A 102 -5.93 -3.01 2.17
C ARG A 102 -6.12 -2.49 3.58
N TRP A 103 -6.13 -3.39 4.55
CA TRP A 103 -6.19 -3.09 5.97
C TRP A 103 -5.12 -3.89 6.68
N HIS A 104 -4.27 -3.22 7.45
CA HIS A 104 -3.13 -3.84 8.11
C HIS A 104 -3.05 -3.42 9.57
N ALA A 105 -3.01 -4.39 10.48
CA ALA A 105 -2.73 -4.12 11.87
C ALA A 105 -1.23 -3.81 12.06
N GLY A 106 -0.93 -2.75 12.80
CA GLY A 106 0.43 -2.42 13.23
C GLY A 106 1.40 -1.98 12.13
N SER A 107 0.98 -1.92 10.87
CA SER A 107 1.85 -1.69 9.71
C SER A 107 1.13 -0.93 8.59
N PHE A 108 1.89 -0.28 7.72
CA PHE A 108 1.31 0.48 6.59
C PHE A 108 0.96 -0.42 5.39
N GLN A 109 1.65 -1.55 5.26
CA GLN A 109 1.50 -2.51 4.16
C GLN A 109 1.69 -3.92 4.71
N MET A 110 1.53 -4.93 3.87
CA MET A 110 1.78 -6.32 4.19
C MET A 110 3.25 -6.49 4.59
N GLN A 111 3.52 -7.17 5.70
CA GLN A 111 4.87 -7.34 6.24
C GLN A 111 5.29 -8.82 6.38
N ALA A 112 4.43 -9.75 6.01
CA ALA A 112 4.73 -11.19 6.03
C ALA A 112 4.00 -11.91 4.90
N ILE A 113 4.60 -13.00 4.42
CA ILE A 113 3.93 -13.98 3.57
C ILE A 113 3.23 -14.98 4.48
N SER A 114 1.93 -15.18 4.26
CA SER A 114 1.12 -16.19 4.94
C SER A 114 0.99 -17.44 4.06
N ASP A 115 0.75 -18.59 4.69
CA ASP A 115 0.28 -19.78 3.99
C ASP A 115 -1.19 -19.60 3.58
N ALA A 116 -1.39 -18.95 2.43
CA ALA A 116 -2.69 -18.61 1.88
C ALA A 116 -2.93 -19.35 0.56
N PRO A 117 -4.13 -19.89 0.34
CA PRO A 117 -4.49 -20.52 -0.94
C PRO A 117 -4.53 -19.50 -2.07
N ASP A 118 -4.52 -20.01 -3.31
CA ASP A 118 -4.45 -19.18 -4.52
C ASP A 118 -5.81 -18.74 -5.08
N ASP A 119 -6.90 -19.13 -4.43
CA ASP A 119 -8.29 -18.91 -4.86
C ASP A 119 -8.62 -17.41 -5.00
N ARG A 120 -8.27 -16.60 -4.00
CA ARG A 120 -8.48 -15.14 -4.05
C ARG A 120 -7.64 -14.51 -5.15
N TRP A 121 -6.37 -14.91 -5.31
CA TRP A 121 -5.53 -14.38 -6.38
C TRP A 121 -6.09 -14.74 -7.77
N LYS A 122 -6.49 -16.00 -7.99
CA LYS A 122 -7.15 -16.45 -9.22
C LYS A 122 -8.43 -15.67 -9.50
N ALA A 123 -9.26 -15.40 -8.47
CA ALA A 123 -10.48 -14.62 -8.60
C ALA A 123 -10.21 -13.17 -9.04
N LEU A 124 -9.04 -12.60 -8.70
CA LEU A 124 -8.62 -11.30 -9.18
C LEU A 124 -8.29 -11.28 -10.67
N LYS A 125 -8.25 -12.42 -11.39
CA LYS A 125 -8.00 -12.51 -12.86
C LYS A 125 -6.95 -11.51 -13.34
N THR A 126 -5.81 -11.45 -12.63
CA THR A 126 -4.72 -10.52 -12.90
C THR A 126 -3.56 -11.33 -13.47
N GLU A 127 -3.13 -10.96 -14.67
CA GLU A 127 -2.00 -11.61 -15.33
C GLU A 127 -0.70 -11.31 -14.58
N VAL A 128 0.13 -12.34 -14.40
CA VAL A 128 1.47 -12.23 -13.82
C VAL A 128 2.48 -12.44 -14.93
N TRP A 129 3.23 -11.41 -15.27
CA TRP A 129 4.21 -11.50 -16.35
C TRP A 129 5.49 -12.17 -15.88
N SER A 130 6.18 -12.88 -16.77
CA SER A 130 7.50 -13.46 -16.48
C SER A 130 8.50 -12.40 -16.06
N TRP A 131 9.44 -12.79 -15.19
CA TRP A 131 10.53 -11.90 -14.76
C TRP A 131 11.35 -11.39 -15.97
N GLN A 132 11.49 -10.07 -16.06
CA GLN A 132 12.40 -9.36 -16.93
C GLN A 132 13.80 -9.40 -16.32
N ARG A 133 14.71 -10.10 -16.98
CA ARG A 133 16.11 -10.26 -16.56
C ARG A 133 17.08 -9.46 -17.42
N THR A 134 16.54 -8.66 -18.33
CA THR A 134 17.27 -7.83 -19.28
C THR A 134 16.74 -6.42 -19.21
N GLY A 135 17.61 -5.43 -19.42
CA GLY A 135 17.24 -4.03 -19.33
C GLY A 135 18.41 -3.16 -18.90
N ARG A 136 18.31 -1.87 -19.17
CA ARG A 136 19.37 -0.91 -18.83
C ARG A 136 18.90 0.16 -17.87
N HIS A 137 17.79 0.83 -18.15
CA HIS A 137 17.36 1.98 -17.33
C HIS A 137 16.71 1.55 -16.02
N ILE A 138 16.74 2.45 -15.05
CA ILE A 138 16.08 2.28 -13.75
C ILE A 138 14.88 3.23 -13.72
N VAL A 139 13.71 2.71 -13.37
CA VAL A 139 12.53 3.53 -13.15
C VAL A 139 12.50 3.97 -11.69
N VAL A 140 12.57 5.27 -11.42
CA VAL A 140 12.41 5.84 -10.08
C VAL A 140 11.00 6.37 -9.94
N ALA A 141 10.16 5.66 -9.16
CA ALA A 141 8.80 6.09 -8.90
C ALA A 141 8.75 6.99 -7.65
N GLU A 142 8.57 8.29 -7.88
CA GLU A 142 8.61 9.30 -6.84
C GLU A 142 7.36 9.27 -5.95
N PRO A 143 7.53 9.39 -4.61
CA PRO A 143 6.41 9.56 -3.70
C PRO A 143 5.71 10.90 -3.94
N SER A 144 4.40 10.95 -3.69
CA SER A 144 3.70 12.24 -3.65
C SER A 144 4.04 13.00 -2.38
N GLU A 145 3.97 14.33 -2.39
CA GLU A 145 4.20 15.21 -1.23
C GLU A 145 3.44 14.76 0.04
N THR A 146 2.17 14.36 -0.08
CA THR A 146 1.40 13.82 1.06
C THR A 146 2.03 12.58 1.68
N TYR A 147 2.57 11.68 0.84
CA TYR A 147 3.25 10.46 1.28
C TYR A 147 4.60 10.80 1.92
N GLU A 148 5.36 11.72 1.33
CA GLU A 148 6.63 12.17 1.90
C GLU A 148 6.43 12.74 3.32
N ARG A 149 5.48 13.67 3.50
CA ARG A 149 5.16 14.23 4.81
C ARG A 149 4.68 13.19 5.81
N PHE A 150 3.83 12.27 5.37
CA PHE A 150 3.28 11.21 6.22
C PHE A 150 4.37 10.25 6.73
N HIS A 151 5.35 9.92 5.88
CA HIS A 151 6.47 9.04 6.25
C HIS A 151 7.70 9.78 6.78
N GLY A 152 7.77 11.12 6.68
CA GLY A 152 8.94 11.90 7.10
C GLY A 152 10.16 11.70 6.21
N ILE A 153 9.93 11.58 4.90
CA ILE A 153 10.97 11.29 3.92
C ILE A 153 11.14 12.42 2.90
N GLU A 154 10.73 13.64 3.21
CA GLU A 154 10.80 14.80 2.33
C GLU A 154 12.15 14.89 1.60
N GLY A 155 12.12 15.09 0.28
CA GLY A 155 13.32 15.09 -0.57
C GLY A 155 13.88 13.69 -0.86
N TRP A 156 13.08 12.64 -0.72
CA TRP A 156 13.49 11.25 -0.95
C TRP A 156 13.99 11.04 -2.38
N THR A 157 13.30 11.61 -3.38
CA THR A 157 13.65 11.43 -4.80
C THR A 157 15.05 11.97 -5.10
N MET A 158 15.37 13.19 -4.64
CA MET A 158 16.68 13.82 -4.87
C MET A 158 17.81 13.00 -4.24
N ARG A 159 17.65 12.57 -2.98
CA ARG A 159 18.67 11.73 -2.30
C ARG A 159 18.86 10.39 -3.01
N THR A 160 17.77 9.76 -3.44
CA THR A 160 17.81 8.47 -4.14
C THR A 160 18.47 8.58 -5.51
N VAL A 161 18.12 9.60 -6.31
CA VAL A 161 18.75 9.85 -7.62
C VAL A 161 20.24 10.11 -7.47
N LYS A 162 20.63 10.96 -6.50
CA LYS A 162 22.05 11.20 -6.20
C LYS A 162 22.76 9.88 -5.89
N ARG A 163 22.19 9.07 -4.99
CA ARG A 163 22.79 7.79 -4.60
C ARG A 163 22.88 6.80 -5.76
N LEU A 164 21.87 6.75 -6.63
CA LEU A 164 21.90 5.89 -7.83
C LEU A 164 23.03 6.30 -8.77
N ASN A 165 23.22 7.60 -9.02
CA ASN A 165 24.31 8.09 -9.87
C ASN A 165 25.72 7.78 -9.30
N GLU A 166 25.85 7.54 -8.00
CA GLU A 166 27.09 7.09 -7.37
C GLU A 166 27.32 5.58 -7.51
N LEU A 167 26.25 4.81 -7.72
CA LEU A 167 26.28 3.33 -7.70
C LEU A 167 26.27 2.70 -9.08
N THR A 168 25.81 3.42 -10.11
CA THR A 168 25.60 2.86 -11.45
C THR A 168 25.61 3.94 -12.53
N ASP A 169 25.92 3.54 -13.77
CA ASP A 169 25.84 4.37 -14.99
C ASP A 169 24.52 4.18 -15.75
N ARG A 170 23.59 3.40 -15.20
CA ARG A 170 22.29 3.11 -15.80
C ARG A 170 21.45 4.38 -15.94
N PRO A 171 20.80 4.61 -17.11
CA PRO A 171 19.91 5.74 -17.28
C PRO A 171 18.74 5.71 -16.29
N LEU A 172 18.32 6.87 -15.80
CA LEU A 172 17.20 6.98 -14.85
C LEU A 172 15.96 7.53 -15.56
N ILE A 173 14.81 6.88 -15.37
CA ILE A 173 13.49 7.41 -15.73
C ILE A 173 12.76 7.77 -14.45
N ILE A 174 12.57 9.06 -14.22
CA ILE A 174 11.82 9.55 -13.05
C ILE A 174 10.34 9.66 -13.43
N ARG A 175 9.46 9.12 -12.58
CA ARG A 175 8.00 9.23 -12.77
C ARG A 175 7.24 9.50 -11.48
N ASN A 176 6.15 10.27 -11.56
CA ASN A 176 5.11 10.28 -10.52
C ASN A 176 3.87 9.49 -10.91
N LYS A 177 3.00 9.29 -9.92
CA LYS A 177 1.69 8.66 -10.06
C LYS A 177 0.71 9.48 -10.90
N GLU A 178 0.84 10.82 -10.98
CA GLU A 178 -0.10 11.65 -11.74
C GLU A 178 0.09 11.48 -13.24
N MET A 179 1.31 11.16 -13.70
CA MET A 179 1.58 10.78 -15.10
C MET A 179 0.68 9.62 -15.59
N GLN A 180 0.35 8.67 -14.71
CA GLN A 180 -0.56 7.56 -15.05
C GLN A 180 -2.01 8.01 -15.24
N ARG A 181 -2.41 9.12 -14.60
CA ARG A 181 -3.73 9.73 -14.79
C ARG A 181 -3.82 10.50 -16.10
N PHE A 182 -2.69 11.00 -16.59
CA PHE A 182 -2.57 11.70 -17.87
C PHE A 182 -2.18 10.77 -19.03
N GLY A 183 -2.22 9.45 -18.81
CA GLY A 183 -2.12 8.45 -19.88
C GLY A 183 -0.77 7.74 -20.00
N ARG A 184 0.31 8.19 -19.33
CA ARG A 184 1.61 7.49 -19.34
C ARG A 184 1.59 6.29 -18.41
N LYS A 185 1.46 5.11 -18.98
CA LYS A 185 1.27 3.85 -18.27
C LYS A 185 2.56 3.41 -17.59
N LEU A 186 2.44 2.61 -16.54
CA LEU A 186 3.60 2.08 -15.81
C LEU A 186 4.36 1.05 -16.65
N HIS A 187 3.66 0.13 -17.32
CA HIS A 187 4.29 -0.90 -18.14
C HIS A 187 5.15 -0.33 -19.28
N GLU A 188 4.82 0.87 -19.78
CA GLU A 188 5.63 1.56 -20.80
C GLU A 188 7.00 1.94 -20.25
N ASP A 189 7.07 2.49 -19.04
CA ASP A 189 8.33 2.82 -18.37
C ASP A 189 9.10 1.56 -17.94
N LEU A 190 8.39 0.49 -17.60
CA LEU A 190 9.01 -0.77 -17.18
C LEU A 190 9.59 -1.58 -18.36
N LYS A 191 9.21 -1.30 -19.60
CA LYS A 191 9.68 -2.04 -20.77
C LYS A 191 11.20 -1.91 -20.92
N GLY A 192 11.94 -2.98 -20.63
CA GLY A 192 13.41 -2.97 -20.68
C GLY A 192 14.06 -2.26 -19.48
N ALA A 193 13.32 -2.08 -18.39
CA ALA A 193 13.87 -1.58 -17.14
C ALA A 193 14.70 -2.66 -16.45
N HIS A 194 15.87 -2.28 -15.93
CA HIS A 194 16.67 -3.11 -15.04
C HIS A 194 15.92 -3.41 -13.74
N CYS A 195 15.32 -2.37 -13.14
CA CYS A 195 14.48 -2.47 -11.96
C CYS A 195 13.64 -1.20 -11.76
N LEU A 196 12.67 -1.25 -10.86
CA LEU A 196 12.00 -0.07 -10.31
C LEU A 196 12.48 0.23 -8.88
N VAL A 197 12.78 1.49 -8.59
CA VAL A 197 13.16 2.01 -7.27
C VAL A 197 12.04 2.92 -6.76
N THR A 198 11.55 2.68 -5.54
CA THR A 198 10.56 3.55 -4.86
C THR A 198 10.65 3.38 -3.35
N HIS A 199 10.05 4.27 -2.55
CA HIS A 199 10.01 4.05 -1.10
C HIS A 199 9.02 2.93 -0.74
N GLY A 200 7.73 3.14 -0.95
CA GLY A 200 6.69 2.15 -0.65
C GLY A 200 5.46 2.33 -1.52
N SER A 201 5.66 2.73 -2.78
CA SER A 201 4.54 2.92 -3.71
C SER A 201 3.93 1.59 -4.13
N ASN A 202 2.62 1.58 -4.40
CA ASN A 202 1.97 0.46 -5.08
C ASN A 202 2.53 0.22 -6.50
N ALA A 203 3.25 1.19 -7.08
CA ALA A 203 3.99 0.99 -8.32
C ALA A 203 5.03 -0.15 -8.21
N ALA A 204 5.61 -0.39 -7.03
CA ALA A 204 6.50 -1.54 -6.83
C ALA A 204 5.75 -2.86 -6.90
N VAL A 205 4.56 -2.93 -6.30
CA VAL A 205 3.71 -4.14 -6.34
C VAL A 205 3.29 -4.43 -7.78
N GLU A 206 2.87 -3.40 -8.52
CA GLU A 206 2.54 -3.52 -9.94
C GLU A 206 3.75 -3.94 -10.78
N ALA A 207 4.93 -3.35 -10.53
CA ALA A 207 6.16 -3.72 -11.23
C ALA A 207 6.52 -5.18 -11.01
N VAL A 208 6.45 -5.69 -9.77
CA VAL A 208 6.67 -7.10 -9.46
C VAL A 208 5.65 -7.99 -10.19
N ILE A 209 4.37 -7.64 -10.23
CA ILE A 209 3.34 -8.40 -10.97
C ILE A 209 3.65 -8.41 -12.48
N MET A 210 4.12 -7.29 -13.03
CA MET A 210 4.58 -7.12 -14.42
C MET A 210 6.01 -7.63 -14.67
N GLY A 211 6.60 -8.35 -13.71
CA GLY A 211 7.89 -9.00 -13.88
C GLY A 211 9.10 -8.07 -13.86
N CYS A 212 8.99 -6.83 -13.39
CA CYS A 212 10.13 -5.96 -13.15
C CYS A 212 10.58 -6.06 -11.68
N PRO A 213 11.86 -6.39 -11.38
CA PRO A 213 12.35 -6.46 -10.01
C PRO A 213 12.39 -5.08 -9.36
N VAL A 214 12.37 -5.03 -8.03
CA VAL A 214 12.21 -3.75 -7.31
C VAL A 214 13.20 -3.56 -6.16
N PHE A 215 13.52 -2.29 -5.91
CA PHE A 215 14.23 -1.82 -4.73
C PHE A 215 13.33 -0.89 -3.92
N VAL A 216 13.06 -1.25 -2.68
CA VAL A 216 12.04 -0.60 -1.84
C VAL A 216 12.46 -0.41 -0.40
N HIS A 217 11.76 0.44 0.34
CA HIS A 217 11.86 0.48 1.80
C HIS A 217 11.26 -0.79 2.41
N GLN A 218 11.77 -1.21 3.57
CA GLN A 218 11.34 -2.42 4.28
C GLN A 218 9.82 -2.45 4.60
N ASP A 219 9.23 -1.29 4.92
CA ASP A 219 7.79 -1.13 5.15
C ASP A 219 6.91 -1.31 3.89
N SER A 220 7.49 -1.52 2.70
CA SER A 220 6.73 -1.82 1.48
C SER A 220 6.30 -3.29 1.45
N ALA A 221 5.09 -3.59 0.97
CA ALA A 221 4.68 -4.98 0.72
C ALA A 221 5.57 -5.68 -0.31
N ALA A 222 6.21 -4.93 -1.21
CA ALA A 222 7.11 -5.48 -2.21
C ALA A 222 8.49 -5.84 -1.64
N SER A 223 8.81 -5.49 -0.38
CA SER A 223 10.07 -5.86 0.27
C SER A 223 10.21 -7.38 0.46
N LEU A 224 9.08 -8.09 0.52
CA LEU A 224 9.02 -9.55 0.69
C LEU A 224 9.48 -10.32 -0.56
N VAL A 225 9.54 -9.64 -1.72
CA VAL A 225 9.93 -10.22 -3.01
C VAL A 225 10.87 -9.29 -3.80
N GLY A 226 11.40 -8.27 -3.14
CA GLY A 226 12.26 -7.23 -3.69
C GLY A 226 13.41 -6.93 -2.74
N ARG A 227 14.35 -6.09 -3.16
CA ARG A 227 15.54 -5.77 -2.37
C ARG A 227 15.34 -4.47 -1.57
N CYS A 228 15.83 -4.42 -0.34
CA CYS A 228 15.78 -3.19 0.47
C CYS A 228 17.10 -2.40 0.50
N ASP A 229 18.21 -3.05 0.15
CA ASP A 229 19.53 -2.44 0.09
C ASP A 229 19.80 -1.87 -1.32
N LEU A 230 19.78 -0.54 -1.42
CA LEU A 230 20.05 0.17 -2.67
C LEU A 230 21.51 0.03 -3.14
N SER A 231 22.46 -0.24 -2.25
CA SER A 231 23.88 -0.40 -2.64
C SER A 231 24.14 -1.57 -3.58
N ARG A 232 23.20 -2.52 -3.61
CA ARG A 232 23.18 -3.72 -4.46
C ARG A 232 22.36 -3.51 -5.72
N ILE A 233 22.27 -2.28 -6.25
CA ILE A 233 21.39 -1.93 -7.39
C ILE A 233 21.60 -2.82 -8.62
N GLU A 234 22.82 -3.31 -8.83
CA GLU A 234 23.17 -4.21 -9.94
C GLU A 234 22.74 -5.68 -9.73
N GLU A 235 22.21 -6.01 -8.56
CA GLU A 235 21.89 -7.38 -8.15
C GLU A 235 20.43 -7.54 -7.70
N PRO A 236 19.45 -7.29 -8.60
CA PRO A 236 18.04 -7.56 -8.32
C PRO A 236 17.81 -9.03 -7.99
N ILE A 237 16.74 -9.30 -7.24
CA ILE A 237 16.30 -10.66 -6.91
C ILE A 237 15.04 -11.03 -7.69
N TYR A 238 14.84 -12.32 -7.93
CA TYR A 238 13.77 -12.87 -8.76
C TYR A 238 13.13 -14.09 -8.10
N PRO A 239 12.53 -13.94 -6.91
CA PRO A 239 11.97 -15.08 -6.18
C PRO A 239 10.71 -15.63 -6.87
N ASP A 240 10.23 -16.78 -6.40
CA ASP A 240 8.84 -17.17 -6.63
C ASP A 240 7.91 -16.11 -6.02
N ARG A 241 6.90 -15.70 -6.78
CA ARG A 241 5.94 -14.68 -6.40
C ARG A 241 4.63 -15.28 -5.90
N GLN A 242 4.34 -16.56 -6.16
CA GLN A 242 3.00 -17.09 -5.92
C GLN A 242 2.55 -16.99 -4.44
N PRO A 243 3.37 -17.36 -3.44
CA PRO A 243 2.99 -17.20 -2.03
C PRO A 243 2.71 -15.74 -1.65
N TRP A 244 3.50 -14.81 -2.20
CA TRP A 244 3.33 -13.38 -2.00
C TRP A 244 2.03 -12.87 -2.64
N LEU A 245 1.72 -13.27 -3.87
CA LEU A 245 0.48 -12.91 -4.57
C LEU A 245 -0.76 -13.40 -3.82
N ASN A 246 -0.73 -14.63 -3.31
CA ASN A 246 -1.80 -15.17 -2.47
C ASN A 246 -1.98 -14.34 -1.21
N SER A 247 -0.89 -14.03 -0.51
CA SER A 247 -0.89 -13.21 0.71
C SER A 247 -1.45 -11.81 0.46
N LEU A 248 -1.10 -11.18 -0.67
CA LEU A 248 -1.66 -9.87 -1.07
C LEU A 248 -3.17 -9.96 -1.27
N ALA A 249 -3.66 -10.99 -1.95
CA ALA A 249 -5.09 -11.19 -2.23
C ALA A 249 -5.90 -11.42 -0.95
N TYR A 250 -5.30 -12.03 0.07
CA TYR A 250 -5.86 -12.19 1.41
C TYR A 250 -5.74 -10.94 2.29
N SER A 251 -4.90 -9.97 1.89
CA SER A 251 -4.66 -8.70 2.59
C SER A 251 -5.41 -7.51 1.98
N GLN A 252 -6.36 -7.76 1.08
CA GLN A 252 -7.19 -6.74 0.48
C GLN A 252 -8.64 -7.20 0.32
N PHE A 253 -9.55 -6.23 0.41
CA PHE A 253 -10.97 -6.45 0.51
C PHE A 253 -11.70 -5.51 -0.43
N ASP A 254 -12.69 -6.04 -1.15
CA ASP A 254 -13.63 -5.19 -1.89
C ASP A 254 -14.63 -4.50 -0.95
N GLU A 255 -15.42 -3.57 -1.48
CA GLU A 255 -16.39 -2.85 -0.66
C GLU A 255 -17.39 -3.75 0.08
N ARG A 256 -17.82 -4.87 -0.51
CA ARG A 256 -18.78 -5.79 0.11
C ARG A 256 -18.16 -6.42 1.35
N GLU A 257 -16.92 -6.87 1.22
CA GLU A 257 -16.15 -7.52 2.29
C GLU A 257 -15.82 -6.57 3.45
N LEU A 258 -15.70 -5.26 3.18
CA LEU A 258 -15.55 -4.23 4.21
C LEU A 258 -16.85 -3.99 5.01
N VAL A 259 -18.00 -4.32 4.44
CA VAL A 259 -19.34 -3.98 4.97
C VAL A 259 -20.05 -5.19 5.57
N ASP A 260 -19.84 -6.39 5.05
CA ASP A 260 -20.50 -7.64 5.48
C ASP A 260 -19.79 -8.37 6.64
N GLY A 261 -18.61 -7.88 7.02
CA GLY A 261 -17.81 -8.40 8.12
C GLY A 261 -16.76 -9.45 7.74
N THR A 262 -16.60 -9.78 6.46
CA THR A 262 -15.54 -10.67 5.96
C THR A 262 -14.16 -10.18 6.37
N LEU A 263 -13.89 -8.87 6.23
CA LEU A 263 -12.66 -8.22 6.71
C LEU A 263 -12.28 -8.65 8.14
N TRP A 264 -13.23 -8.57 9.08
CA TRP A 264 -12.96 -8.77 10.50
C TRP A 264 -12.62 -10.23 10.84
N LYS A 265 -13.09 -11.17 10.03
CA LYS A 265 -12.75 -12.59 10.15
C LYS A 265 -11.34 -12.90 9.65
N MET A 266 -10.77 -12.03 8.82
CA MET A 266 -9.52 -12.26 8.12
C MET A 266 -8.37 -11.39 8.64
N ILE A 267 -8.66 -10.19 9.16
CA ILE A 267 -7.62 -9.29 9.67
C ILE A 267 -6.98 -9.86 10.94
N ALA A 268 -5.66 -9.99 10.90
CA ALA A 268 -4.80 -10.40 12.02
C ALA A 268 -4.12 -9.18 12.64
#